data_AF-A0A7W5C4S5-F1
#
_entry.id   AF-A0A7W5C4S5-F1
#
_cell.length_a   1.000
_cell.length_b   1.000
_cell.length_c   1.000
_cell.angle_alpha   90.00
_cell.angle_beta   90.00
_cell.angle_gamma   90.00
#
_symmetry.space_group_name_H-M   'P 1'
#
loop_
_entity.id
_entity.type
_entity.pdbx_description
1 polymer ?
#
loop_
_entity_poly.entity_id
_entity_poly.type
_entity_poly.pdbx_seq_one_letter_code
_entity_poly.pdbx_strand_id
1 'polypeptide(L)'
;MTQKKFYYVSISGKRIEPEPSINDQLTVVGTSEQISELQQQLDQIQRDDEITQFRAPIPYKSADHDQATDKFNEDLIKVYHTVYELGTDETRAHIRQMNILTKLQDTDYNYPGYER
;
A
#
# COMPACT_ATOMS: atom_id res chain seq x y z
N MET A 1 25.94 -15.20 -0.91
CA MET A 1 25.70 -14.02 -1.76
C MET A 1 24.20 -13.93 -1.99
N THR A 2 23.52 -12.96 -1.38
CA THR A 2 22.08 -12.73 -1.59
C THR A 2 21.91 -12.00 -2.93
N GLN A 3 21.47 -12.72 -3.96
CA GLN A 3 21.30 -12.15 -5.29
C GLN A 3 20.02 -11.31 -5.33
N LYS A 4 20.14 -10.05 -5.73
CA LYS A 4 18.98 -9.20 -6.00
C LYS A 4 18.35 -9.57 -7.33
N LYS A 5 17.03 -9.62 -7.38
CA LYS A 5 16.25 -9.89 -8.60
C LYS A 5 15.15 -8.85 -8.75
N PHE A 6 14.64 -8.74 -9.97
CA PHE A 6 13.47 -7.93 -10.27
C PHE A 6 12.21 -8.66 -9.84
N TYR A 7 11.29 -7.91 -9.24
CA TYR A 7 9.97 -8.35 -8.86
C TYR A 7 8.96 -7.28 -9.20
N TYR A 8 7.72 -7.69 -9.40
CA TYR A 8 6.60 -6.84 -9.77
C TYR A 8 5.55 -6.92 -8.67
N VAL A 9 5.28 -5.78 -8.06
CA VAL A 9 4.42 -5.69 -6.88
C VAL A 9 3.10 -5.08 -7.29
N SER A 10 2.00 -5.81 -7.06
CA SER A 10 0.66 -5.25 -7.15
C SER A 10 0.15 -4.95 -5.74
N ILE A 11 0.04 -3.67 -5.40
CA ILE A 11 -0.49 -3.22 -4.10
C ILE A 11 -1.98 -3.56 -4.00
N SER A 12 -2.74 -3.27 -5.05
CA SER A 12 -4.18 -3.58 -5.13
C SER A 12 -4.45 -5.08 -5.05
N GLY A 13 -3.61 -5.88 -5.72
CA GLY A 13 -3.69 -7.34 -5.69
C GLY A 13 -3.06 -7.99 -4.46
N LYS A 14 -2.34 -7.21 -3.62
CA LYS A 14 -1.56 -7.66 -2.45
C LYS A 14 -0.62 -8.83 -2.75
N ARG A 15 0.03 -8.79 -3.92
CA ARG A 15 0.86 -9.88 -4.43
C ARG A 15 2.14 -9.38 -5.07
N ILE A 16 3.16 -10.23 -5.02
CA ILE A 16 4.45 -10.02 -5.67
C ILE A 16 4.68 -11.15 -6.66
N GLU A 17 5.01 -10.79 -7.89
CA GLU A 17 5.27 -11.74 -8.97
C GLU A 17 6.71 -11.56 -9.51
N PRO A 18 7.39 -12.64 -9.91
CA PRO A 18 8.70 -12.54 -10.55
C PRO A 18 8.62 -12.10 -12.02
N GLU A 19 7.43 -12.12 -12.61
CA GLU A 19 7.16 -11.75 -14.00
C GLU A 19 6.16 -10.59 -14.07
N PRO A 20 6.28 -9.73 -15.09
CA PRO A 20 5.34 -8.63 -15.29
C PRO A 20 3.97 -9.17 -15.69
N SER A 21 2.92 -8.60 -15.10
CA SER A 21 1.52 -8.85 -15.43
C SER A 21 0.93 -7.65 -16.18
N ILE A 22 -0.29 -7.83 -16.69
CA ILE A 22 -1.03 -6.78 -17.43
C ILE A 22 -1.62 -5.69 -16.52
N ASN A 23 -1.52 -5.84 -15.20
CA ASN A 23 -2.13 -4.95 -14.21
C ASN A 23 -1.14 -3.87 -13.73
N ASP A 24 -1.67 -2.88 -13.02
CA ASP A 24 -0.88 -1.84 -12.36
C ASP A 24 0.10 -2.47 -11.35
N GLN A 25 1.37 -2.51 -11.74
CA GLN A 25 2.45 -3.16 -11.00
C GLN A 25 3.65 -2.23 -10.87
N LEU A 26 4.23 -2.22 -9.67
CA LEU A 26 5.40 -1.45 -9.33
C LEU A 26 6.63 -2.36 -9.37
N THR A 27 7.65 -1.95 -10.12
CA THR A 27 8.89 -2.74 -10.25
C THR A 27 9.81 -2.46 -9.07
N VAL A 28 10.26 -3.53 -8.41
CA VAL A 28 11.19 -3.48 -7.29
C VAL A 28 12.39 -4.40 -7.50
N VAL A 29 13.50 -4.10 -6.84
CA VAL A 29 14.75 -4.85 -6.88
C VAL A 29 15.19 -5.16 -5.46
N GLY A 30 15.13 -6.43 -5.08
CA GLY A 30 15.41 -6.86 -3.71
C GLY A 30 15.99 -8.27 -3.65
N THR A 31 16.52 -8.61 -2.48
CA THR A 31 16.87 -9.99 -2.13
C THR A 31 15.61 -10.79 -1.77
N SER A 32 15.72 -12.12 -1.75
CA SER A 32 14.61 -12.98 -1.31
C SER A 32 14.07 -12.62 0.08
N GLU A 33 14.94 -12.21 1.01
CA GLU A 33 14.54 -11.76 2.35
C GLU A 33 13.71 -10.48 2.28
N GLN A 34 14.22 -9.44 1.59
CA GLN A 34 13.52 -8.16 1.45
C GLN A 34 12.14 -8.31 0.79
N ILE A 35 12.05 -9.19 -0.21
CA ILE A 35 10.78 -9.48 -0.90
C ILE A 35 9.84 -10.30 -0.01
N SER A 36 10.39 -11.21 0.79
CA SER A 36 9.60 -11.96 1.78
C SER A 36 9.03 -11.04 2.85
N GLU A 37 9.80 -10.05 3.32
CA GLU A 37 9.31 -9.03 4.26
C GLU A 37 8.19 -8.19 3.64
N LEU A 38 8.36 -7.75 2.38
CA LEU A 38 7.31 -7.02 1.67
C LEU A 38 6.03 -7.87 1.50
N GLN A 39 6.16 -9.15 1.17
CA GLN A 39 5.01 -10.06 1.07
C GLN A 39 4.29 -10.20 2.42
N GLN A 40 5.03 -10.30 3.52
CA GLN A 40 4.43 -10.37 4.85
C GLN A 40 3.63 -9.10 5.21
N GLN A 41 4.11 -7.93 4.80
CA GLN A 41 3.37 -6.67 4.98
C GLN A 41 2.06 -6.68 4.17
N LEU A 42 2.10 -7.13 2.91
CA LEU A 42 0.90 -7.26 2.07
C LEU A 42 -0.11 -8.27 2.64
N ASP A 43 0.36 -9.42 3.12
CA ASP A 43 -0.48 -10.44 3.76
C ASP A 43 -1.13 -9.92 5.05
N GLN A 44 -0.43 -9.07 5.81
CA GLN A 44 -0.98 -8.44 7.02
C GLN A 44 -2.15 -7.52 6.69
N ILE A 45 -2.00 -6.66 5.67
CA ILE A 45 -3.08 -5.80 5.19
C ILE A 45 -4.25 -6.63 4.64
N GLN A 46 -3.98 -7.77 3.98
CA GLN A 46 -5.03 -8.66 3.53
C GLN A 46 -5.86 -9.23 4.68
N ARG A 47 -5.19 -9.73 5.73
CA ARG A 47 -5.86 -10.27 6.92
C ARG A 47 -6.68 -9.21 7.65
N ASP A 48 -6.13 -8.00 7.80
CA ASP A 48 -6.82 -6.91 8.50
C ASP A 48 -8.05 -6.42 7.71
N ASP A 49 -8.00 -6.44 6.37
CA ASP A 49 -9.18 -6.22 5.52
C ASP A 49 -10.25 -7.29 5.73
N GLU A 50 -9.89 -8.58 5.72
CA GLU A 50 -10.85 -9.68 5.92
C GLU A 50 -11.56 -9.58 7.29
N ILE A 51 -10.82 -9.19 8.34
CA ILE A 51 -11.36 -8.95 9.68
C ILE A 51 -12.31 -7.74 9.68
N THR A 52 -11.97 -6.69 8.93
CA THR A 52 -12.77 -5.46 8.84
C THR A 52 -14.03 -5.66 8.01
N GLN A 53 -13.98 -6.47 6.93
CA GLN A 53 -15.16 -6.84 6.12
C GLN A 53 -16.17 -7.70 6.89
N PHE A 54 -15.75 -8.44 7.92
CA PHE A 54 -16.65 -9.16 8.82
C PHE A 54 -17.41 -8.24 9.79
N ARG A 55 -16.96 -6.99 9.96
CA ARG A 55 -17.78 -5.96 10.60
C ARG A 55 -18.76 -5.43 9.55
N ALA A 56 -20.01 -5.86 9.66
CA ALA A 56 -21.12 -5.43 8.81
C ALA A 56 -21.10 -3.91 8.55
N PRO A 57 -21.57 -3.44 7.38
CA PRO A 57 -21.59 -2.02 7.06
C PRO A 57 -22.52 -1.28 8.03
N ILE A 58 -21.94 -0.65 9.05
CA ILE A 58 -22.66 0.31 9.89
C ILE A 58 -22.72 1.61 9.09
N PRO A 59 -23.92 2.14 8.76
CA PRO A 59 -24.02 3.35 7.96
C PRO A 59 -23.51 4.55 8.77
N TYR A 60 -22.37 5.08 8.33
CA TYR A 60 -22.04 6.50 8.25
C TYR A 60 -22.50 7.38 9.43
N LYS A 61 -21.70 7.45 10.49
CA LYS A 61 -21.65 8.66 11.34
C LYS A 61 -20.37 8.92 12.15
N SER A 62 -19.33 8.10 11.99
CA SER A 62 -18.05 8.29 12.69
C SER A 62 -16.89 7.80 11.82
N ALA A 63 -16.75 8.35 10.61
CA ALA A 63 -15.54 8.19 9.82
C ALA A 63 -14.38 9.06 10.36
N ASP A 64 -14.67 9.97 11.29
CA ASP A 64 -13.67 10.69 12.08
C ASP A 64 -13.22 9.82 13.27
N HIS A 65 -11.95 9.39 13.23
CA HIS A 65 -11.23 8.67 14.29
C HIS A 65 -11.62 7.19 14.57
N ASP A 66 -11.88 6.37 13.55
CA ASP A 66 -11.84 4.92 13.79
C ASP A 66 -10.39 4.41 13.73
N GLN A 67 -9.92 3.84 14.85
CA GLN A 67 -8.56 3.30 14.97
C GLN A 67 -8.24 2.23 13.90
N ALA A 68 -9.25 1.57 13.32
CA ALA A 68 -9.03 0.63 12.22
C ALA A 68 -8.62 1.33 10.92
N THR A 69 -9.16 2.52 10.63
CA THR A 69 -8.79 3.31 9.46
C THR A 69 -7.37 3.86 9.59
N ASP A 70 -7.01 4.36 10.77
CA ASP A 70 -5.64 4.84 11.03
C ASP A 70 -4.63 3.70 10.87
N LYS A 71 -4.89 2.54 11.46
CA LYS A 71 -4.02 1.37 11.34
C LYS A 71 -3.88 0.88 9.89
N PHE A 72 -4.98 0.84 9.14
CA PHE A 72 -4.97 0.47 7.73
C PHE A 72 -4.10 1.43 6.90
N ASN A 73 -4.21 2.74 7.16
CA ASN A 73 -3.39 3.76 6.52
C ASN A 73 -1.91 3.62 6.90
N GLU A 74 -1.59 3.37 8.17
CA GLU A 74 -0.22 3.13 8.63
C GLU A 74 0.42 1.92 7.93
N ASP A 75 -0.30 0.80 7.81
CA ASP A 75 0.22 -0.41 7.18
C ASP A 75 0.38 -0.22 5.66
N LEU A 76 -0.52 0.50 5.00
CA LEU A 76 -0.36 0.92 3.60
C LEU A 76 0.86 1.83 3.41
N ILE A 77 1.06 2.82 4.29
CA ILE A 77 2.24 3.70 4.25
C ILE A 77 3.51 2.87 4.35
N LYS A 78 3.58 1.89 5.27
CA LYS A 78 4.74 1.01 5.42
C LYS A 78 5.03 0.24 4.13
N VAL A 79 4.01 -0.36 3.50
CA VAL A 79 4.18 -1.06 2.22
C VAL A 79 4.71 -0.11 1.14
N TYR A 80 4.09 1.06 0.97
CA TYR A 80 4.55 2.03 -0.03
C TYR A 80 5.95 2.55 0.24
N HIS A 81 6.35 2.67 1.51
CA HIS A 81 7.71 3.02 1.89
C HIS A 81 8.69 1.92 1.48
N THR A 82 8.42 0.66 1.82
CA THR A 82 9.26 -0.48 1.43
C THR A 82 9.38 -0.58 -0.10
N VAL A 83 8.28 -0.39 -0.83
CA VAL A 83 8.25 -0.39 -2.30
C VAL A 83 9.01 0.80 -2.88
N TYR A 84 8.96 1.96 -2.23
CA TYR A 84 9.77 3.11 -2.63
C TYR A 84 11.27 2.85 -2.42
N GLU A 85 11.66 2.20 -1.33
CA GLU A 85 13.06 1.88 -1.04
C GLU A 85 13.63 0.81 -1.97
N LEU A 86 12.84 -0.22 -2.28
CA LEU A 86 13.23 -1.30 -3.19
C LEU A 86 12.95 -0.95 -4.67
N GLY A 87 12.18 0.09 -4.94
CA GLY A 87 11.68 0.46 -6.25
C GLY A 87 12.76 0.93 -7.22
N THR A 88 12.51 0.74 -8.51
CA THR A 88 13.29 1.40 -9.57
C THR A 88 13.10 2.91 -9.54
N ASP A 89 13.88 3.66 -10.32
CA ASP A 89 13.69 5.12 -10.42
C ASP A 89 12.29 5.49 -10.92
N GLU A 90 11.77 4.72 -11.88
CA GLU A 90 10.40 4.85 -12.40
C GLU A 90 9.35 4.63 -11.31
N THR A 91 9.46 3.55 -10.54
CA THR A 91 8.57 3.26 -9.40
C THR A 91 8.58 4.39 -8.38
N ARG A 92 9.77 4.90 -8.03
CA ARG A 92 9.93 6.01 -7.08
C ARG A 92 9.36 7.32 -7.63
N ALA A 93 9.53 7.60 -8.92
CA ALA A 93 8.93 8.75 -9.57
C ALA A 93 7.40 8.65 -9.59
N HIS A 94 6.87 7.47 -9.90
CA HIS A 94 5.43 7.21 -9.93
C HIS A 94 4.79 7.40 -8.54
N ILE A 95 5.38 6.82 -7.48
CA ILE A 95 4.92 6.99 -6.10
C ILE A 95 4.95 8.47 -5.67
N ARG A 96 6.02 9.20 -6.03
CA ARG A 96 6.11 10.65 -5.75
C ARG A 96 5.03 11.43 -6.49
N GLN A 97 4.79 11.14 -7.76
CA GLN A 97 3.78 11.82 -8.57
C GLN A 97 2.36 11.59 -8.06
N MET A 98 2.06 10.39 -7.53
CA MET A 98 0.75 10.10 -6.95
C MET A 98 0.49 10.85 -5.63
N ASN A 99 1.54 11.37 -4.99
CA ASN A 99 1.51 12.07 -3.70
C ASN A 99 0.79 11.28 -2.58
N ILE A 100 0.82 9.94 -2.68
CA ILE A 100 0.09 9.03 -1.79
C ILE A 100 0.62 9.04 -0.36
N LEU A 101 1.94 9.16 -0.18
CA LEU A 101 2.55 9.17 1.15
C LEU A 101 2.08 10.37 1.97
N THR A 102 1.93 11.55 1.32
CA THR A 102 1.37 12.74 1.97
C THR A 102 -0.12 12.58 2.24
N LYS A 103 -0.90 12.08 1.27
CA LYS A 103 -2.36 11.88 1.43
C LYS A 103 -2.72 10.89 2.53
N LEU A 104 -1.90 9.85 2.73
CA LEU A 104 -2.13 8.86 3.78
C LEU A 104 -1.69 9.36 5.17
N GLN A 105 -0.74 10.30 5.23
CA GLN A 105 -0.31 10.96 6.48
C GLN A 105 -1.25 12.09 6.89
N ASP A 106 -1.87 12.75 5.90
CA ASP A 106 -2.83 13.84 6.07
C ASP A 106 -4.26 13.25 6.00
N THR A 107 -4.64 12.44 7.00
CA THR A 107 -6.00 11.91 7.13
C THR A 107 -7.03 13.00 7.46
N ASP A 108 -6.56 14.18 7.88
CA ASP A 108 -7.35 15.40 8.09
C ASP A 108 -7.60 16.16 6.77
N TYR A 109 -7.75 15.44 5.64
CA TYR A 109 -8.05 16.05 4.35
C TYR A 109 -9.48 16.61 4.39
N ASN A 110 -9.61 17.82 4.93
CA ASN A 110 -10.81 18.62 4.91
C ASN A 110 -11.10 18.96 3.44
N TYR A 111 -11.80 18.07 2.75
CA TYR A 111 -12.29 18.30 1.40
C TYR A 111 -13.18 19.55 1.47
N PRO A 112 -12.79 20.71 0.90
CA PRO A 112 -13.77 21.74 0.65
C PRO A 112 -14.77 21.07 -0.29
N GLY A 113 -15.96 20.81 0.22
CA GLY A 113 -17.02 20.16 -0.53
C GLY A 113 -17.18 20.87 -1.86
N TYR A 114 -17.59 20.12 -2.88
CA TYR A 114 -18.02 20.67 -4.15
C TYR A 114 -19.17 21.65 -3.88
N GLU A 115 -18.85 22.91 -3.60
CA GLU A 115 -19.82 24.00 -3.59
C GLU A 115 -20.26 24.14 -5.05
N ARG A 116 -21.49 23.70 -5.30
CA ARG A 116 -22.20 23.93 -6.56
C ARG A 116 -22.66 25.36 -6.65
#